data_AF-A0AAN5IC85-F1
#
_entry.id   AF-A0AAN5IC85-F1
#
_cell.length_a   1.000
_cell.length_b   1.000
_cell.length_c   1.000
_cell.angle_alpha   90.00
_cell.angle_beta   90.00
_cell.angle_gamma   90.00
#
_symmetry.space_group_name_H-M   'P 1'
#
loop_
_entity.id
_entity.type
_entity.pdbx_description
1 polymer ?
#
loop_
_entity_poly.entity_id
_entity_poly.type
_entity_poly.pdbx_seq_one_letter_code
_entity_poly.pdbx_strand_id
1 'polypeptide(L)'
;ECMKENGYDFFVARIYKSDGEVDYKGVQNIRNTHAAGMRSVHALLNPCMVWNCPTAENQVALAINATKGTQFDILWLNINAFLTWPADKDWNRQFILDMVKKTSEMGHTAGIYTDESNWAGTVGDWRGMSTCPLRWLNYGLGLNFDDFPSFGGWNTPQLRHFNDNLKGPCSVG
;
A
#
# COMPACT_ATOMS: atom_id res chain seq x y z
N GLU A 1 11.65 5.03 -18.51
CA GLU A 1 13.03 5.31 -18.94
C GLU A 1 13.62 6.49 -18.16
N CYS A 2 13.16 7.73 -18.37
CA CYS A 2 13.73 8.91 -17.70
C CYS A 2 13.92 8.81 -16.17
N MET A 3 12.94 8.28 -15.42
CA MET A 3 13.12 8.07 -13.97
C MET A 3 14.29 7.11 -13.65
N LYS A 4 14.44 6.03 -14.43
CA LYS A 4 15.53 5.06 -14.28
C LYS A 4 16.89 5.68 -14.61
N GLU A 5 16.95 6.49 -15.66
CA GLU A 5 18.15 7.25 -16.05
C GLU A 5 18.57 8.27 -14.98
N ASN A 6 17.60 8.79 -14.22
CA ASN A 6 17.85 9.67 -13.07
C ASN A 6 18.10 8.90 -11.76
N GLY A 7 18.41 7.60 -11.83
CA GLY A 7 18.85 6.80 -10.69
C GLY A 7 17.73 6.21 -9.83
N TYR A 8 16.45 6.37 -10.21
CA TYR A 8 15.35 5.70 -9.52
C TYR A 8 15.24 4.25 -9.96
N ASP A 9 15.08 3.35 -8.99
CA ASP A 9 15.10 1.90 -9.25
C ASP A 9 14.00 1.12 -8.51
N PHE A 10 13.07 1.89 -7.95
CA PHE A 10 11.96 1.43 -7.13
C PHE A 10 10.73 2.26 -7.49
N PHE A 11 9.58 1.62 -7.63
CA PHE A 11 8.31 2.29 -7.92
C PHE A 11 7.15 1.64 -7.16
N VAL A 12 6.17 2.44 -6.74
CA VAL A 12 4.90 1.95 -6.19
C VAL A 12 3.76 2.44 -7.04
N ALA A 13 2.99 1.53 -7.63
CA ALA A 13 1.84 1.86 -8.47
C ALA A 13 0.53 1.57 -7.74
N ARG A 14 -0.41 2.53 -7.69
CA ARG A 14 -1.79 2.23 -7.24
C ARG A 14 -2.51 1.42 -8.30
N ILE A 15 -3.00 0.23 -7.96
CA ILE A 15 -3.70 -0.68 -8.88
C ILE A 15 -5.19 -0.83 -8.57
N TYR A 16 -5.65 -0.27 -7.46
CA TYR A 16 -7.05 -0.30 -7.05
C TYR A 16 -7.40 0.98 -6.28
N LYS A 17 -8.56 1.53 -6.59
CA LYS A 17 -9.03 2.83 -6.10
C LYS A 17 -10.04 2.64 -4.98
N SER A 18 -10.13 3.64 -4.11
CA SER A 18 -11.12 3.69 -3.02
C SER A 18 -12.57 3.84 -3.50
N ASP A 19 -12.79 3.99 -4.82
CA ASP A 19 -14.11 3.96 -5.45
C ASP A 19 -14.57 2.55 -5.86
N GLY A 20 -13.75 1.52 -5.60
CA GLY A 20 -14.12 0.13 -5.85
C GLY A 20 -13.68 -0.40 -7.22
N GLU A 21 -12.90 0.38 -7.98
CA GLU A 21 -12.45 -0.02 -9.32
C GLU A 21 -10.93 -0.23 -9.43
N VAL A 22 -10.55 -1.04 -10.40
CA VAL A 22 -9.15 -1.22 -10.82
C VAL A 22 -8.58 0.07 -11.40
N ASP A 23 -7.36 0.42 -11.00
CA ASP A 23 -6.60 1.52 -11.59
C ASP A 23 -5.71 1.00 -12.73
N TYR A 24 -6.28 0.90 -13.94
CA TYR A 24 -5.56 0.40 -15.10
C TYR A 24 -4.35 1.26 -15.50
N LYS A 25 -4.30 2.54 -15.10
CA LYS A 25 -3.12 3.38 -15.33
C LYS A 25 -1.96 2.90 -14.46
N GLY A 26 -2.19 2.60 -13.18
CA GLY A 26 -1.16 2.03 -12.32
C GLY A 26 -0.73 0.63 -12.75
N VAL A 27 -1.67 -0.22 -13.18
CA VAL A 27 -1.34 -1.53 -13.78
C VAL A 27 -0.42 -1.37 -14.99
N GLN A 28 -0.72 -0.42 -15.89
CA GLN A 28 0.15 -0.13 -17.02
C GLN A 28 1.51 0.42 -16.59
N ASN A 29 1.55 1.26 -15.55
CA ASN A 29 2.81 1.78 -15.01
C ASN A 29 3.70 0.68 -14.43
N ILE A 30 3.15 -0.41 -13.86
CA ILE A 30 3.96 -1.57 -13.46
C ILE A 30 4.65 -2.18 -14.69
N ARG A 31 3.93 -2.37 -15.80
CA ARG A 31 4.52 -2.91 -17.05
C ARG A 31 5.61 -1.98 -17.58
N ASN A 32 5.35 -0.67 -17.60
CA ASN A 32 6.31 0.33 -18.05
C ASN A 32 7.57 0.38 -17.15
N THR A 33 7.40 0.13 -15.86
CA THR A 33 8.49 0.07 -14.87
C THR A 33 9.43 -1.09 -15.18
N HIS A 34 8.89 -2.28 -15.45
CA HIS A 34 9.67 -3.44 -15.89
C HIS A 34 10.35 -3.20 -17.24
N ALA A 35 9.61 -2.67 -18.23
CA ALA A 35 10.16 -2.35 -19.54
C ALA A 35 11.32 -1.33 -19.47
N ALA A 36 11.27 -0.41 -18.50
CA ALA A 36 12.34 0.55 -18.23
C ALA A 36 13.52 -0.04 -17.44
N GLY A 37 13.46 -1.30 -17.01
CA GLY A 37 14.56 -1.98 -16.30
C GLY A 37 14.72 -1.56 -14.83
N MET A 38 13.66 -1.09 -14.16
CA MET A 38 13.70 -0.88 -12.70
C MET A 38 13.69 -2.21 -11.96
N ARG A 39 14.49 -2.33 -10.88
CA ARG A 39 14.70 -3.57 -10.13
C ARG A 39 13.52 -4.00 -9.28
N SER A 40 12.78 -3.05 -8.71
CA SER A 40 11.70 -3.37 -7.78
C SER A 40 10.46 -2.53 -8.06
N VAL A 41 9.31 -3.20 -8.02
CA VAL A 41 8.01 -2.55 -8.22
C VAL A 41 7.01 -3.14 -7.25
N HIS A 42 6.37 -2.27 -6.48
CA HIS A 42 5.32 -2.64 -5.55
C HIS A 42 3.97 -2.11 -6.05
N ALA A 43 2.89 -2.68 -5.55
CA ALA A 43 1.54 -2.25 -5.82
C ALA A 43 0.91 -1.60 -4.58
N LEU A 44 -0.08 -0.74 -4.79
CA LEU A 44 -0.89 -0.12 -3.76
C LEU A 44 -2.37 -0.38 -4.05
N LEU A 45 -3.09 -0.88 -3.05
CA LEU A 45 -4.54 -1.02 -3.05
C LEU A 45 -5.11 0.01 -2.07
N ASN A 46 -5.97 0.90 -2.55
CA ASN A 46 -6.77 1.77 -1.70
C ASN A 46 -8.12 1.09 -1.43
N PRO A 47 -8.37 0.56 -0.22
CA PRO A 47 -9.61 -0.12 0.06
C PRO A 47 -10.83 0.79 -0.15
N CYS A 48 -11.86 0.22 -0.74
CA CYS A 48 -13.18 0.83 -0.86
C CYS A 48 -13.98 0.50 0.41
N MET A 49 -14.53 1.53 1.06
CA MET A 49 -15.24 1.41 2.36
C MET A 49 -16.70 1.90 2.32
N VAL A 50 -17.20 2.33 1.16
CA VAL A 50 -18.62 2.69 0.99
C VAL A 50 -19.53 1.45 0.88
N TRP A 51 -20.83 1.64 1.07
CA TRP A 51 -21.80 0.55 1.25
C TRP A 51 -21.90 -0.44 0.08
N ASN A 52 -21.53 -0.05 -1.13
CA ASN A 52 -21.59 -0.87 -2.35
C ASN A 52 -20.22 -1.40 -2.80
N CYS A 53 -19.19 -1.31 -1.96
CA CYS A 53 -17.87 -1.85 -2.28
C CYS A 53 -17.88 -3.38 -2.32
N PRO A 54 -17.00 -4.01 -3.12
CA PRO A 54 -16.75 -5.44 -3.04
C PRO A 54 -16.21 -5.84 -1.66
N THR A 55 -16.31 -7.13 -1.30
CA THR A 55 -15.69 -7.68 -0.09
C THR A 55 -14.18 -7.50 -0.10
N ALA A 56 -13.53 -7.58 1.07
CA ALA A 56 -12.08 -7.52 1.23
C ALA A 56 -11.33 -8.39 0.19
N GLU A 57 -11.74 -9.65 0.07
CA GLU A 57 -11.12 -10.61 -0.83
C GLU A 57 -11.38 -10.27 -2.29
N ASN A 58 -12.58 -9.78 -2.63
CA ASN A 58 -12.89 -9.40 -4.00
C ASN A 58 -12.13 -8.16 -4.44
N GLN A 59 -11.92 -7.17 -3.56
CA GLN A 59 -11.09 -6.01 -3.87
C GLN A 59 -9.65 -6.44 -4.19
N VAL A 60 -9.07 -7.31 -3.37
CA VAL A 60 -7.73 -7.90 -3.63
C VAL A 60 -7.71 -8.70 -4.92
N ALA A 61 -8.70 -9.58 -5.13
CA ALA A 61 -8.76 -10.42 -6.32
C ALA A 61 -8.89 -9.61 -7.60
N LEU A 62 -9.72 -8.57 -7.63
CA LEU A 62 -9.86 -7.67 -8.77
C LEU A 62 -8.53 -6.95 -9.06
N ALA A 63 -7.88 -6.42 -8.03
CA ALA A 63 -6.60 -5.73 -8.15
C ALA A 63 -5.50 -6.64 -8.73
N ILE A 64 -5.27 -7.81 -8.13
CA ILE A 64 -4.22 -8.75 -8.54
C ILE A 64 -4.54 -9.37 -9.92
N ASN A 65 -5.80 -9.70 -10.20
CA ASN A 65 -6.15 -10.25 -11.52
C ASN A 65 -5.88 -9.25 -12.66
N ALA A 66 -6.00 -7.95 -12.42
CA ALA A 66 -5.70 -6.93 -13.42
C ALA A 66 -4.20 -6.85 -13.77
N THR A 67 -3.32 -7.30 -12.88
CA THR A 67 -1.86 -7.34 -13.11
C THR A 67 -1.39 -8.64 -13.74
N LYS A 68 -2.29 -9.55 -14.17
CA LYS A 68 -1.87 -10.77 -14.89
C LYS A 68 -0.95 -10.45 -16.07
N GLY A 69 0.13 -11.21 -16.19
CA GLY A 69 1.18 -10.99 -17.18
C GLY A 69 2.23 -9.95 -16.76
N THR A 70 2.14 -9.38 -15.56
CA THR A 70 3.19 -8.57 -14.95
C THR A 70 3.36 -8.90 -13.46
N GLN A 71 4.50 -8.59 -12.88
CA GLN A 71 4.82 -8.92 -11.49
C GLN A 71 5.00 -7.66 -10.63
N PHE A 72 4.81 -7.81 -9.32
CA PHE A 72 5.16 -6.83 -8.30
C PHE A 72 5.52 -7.57 -7.01
N ASP A 73 6.32 -6.94 -6.16
CA ASP A 73 6.92 -7.61 -4.99
C ASP A 73 5.95 -7.62 -3.78
N ILE A 74 5.38 -6.46 -3.44
CA ILE A 74 4.47 -6.28 -2.29
C ILE A 74 3.21 -5.56 -2.73
N LEU A 75 2.05 -6.03 -2.28
CA LEU A 75 0.79 -5.29 -2.30
C LEU A 75 0.61 -4.52 -0.99
N TRP A 76 0.80 -3.21 -1.03
CA TRP A 76 0.52 -2.34 0.10
C TRP A 76 -0.99 -2.09 0.22
N LEU A 77 -1.57 -2.43 1.37
CA LEU A 77 -2.93 -2.11 1.75
C LEU A 77 -2.94 -0.72 2.40
N ASN A 78 -3.62 0.25 1.78
CA ASN A 78 -3.69 1.61 2.30
C ASN A 78 -4.69 1.73 3.46
N ILE A 79 -4.17 1.79 4.69
CA ILE A 79 -4.94 1.97 5.91
C ILE A 79 -4.63 3.39 6.46
N ASN A 80 -4.67 4.40 5.60
CA ASN A 80 -4.23 5.77 5.92
C ASN A 80 -5.31 6.85 5.73
N ALA A 81 -6.57 6.47 5.95
CA ALA A 81 -7.70 7.40 5.89
C ALA A 81 -8.76 6.99 6.90
N PHE A 82 -8.44 6.97 8.21
CA PHE A 82 -9.33 6.37 9.22
C PHE A 82 -10.77 6.91 9.19
N LEU A 83 -10.99 8.17 8.79
CA LEU A 83 -12.32 8.78 8.65
C LEU A 83 -13.21 8.11 7.59
N THR A 84 -12.62 7.37 6.66
CA THR A 84 -13.37 6.61 5.65
C THR A 84 -13.72 5.20 6.12
N TRP A 85 -13.15 4.74 7.23
CA TRP A 85 -13.41 3.40 7.76
C TRP A 85 -14.62 3.42 8.72
N PRO A 86 -15.37 2.32 8.79
CA PRO A 86 -16.40 2.17 9.82
C PRO A 86 -15.84 2.34 11.23
N ALA A 87 -16.70 2.77 12.17
CA ALA A 87 -16.33 2.88 13.58
C ALA A 87 -16.09 1.52 14.26
N ASP A 88 -16.60 0.44 13.67
CA ASP A 88 -16.43 -0.92 14.17
C ASP A 88 -15.00 -1.42 13.91
N LYS A 89 -14.18 -1.33 14.96
CA LYS A 89 -12.77 -1.73 14.92
C LYS A 89 -12.60 -3.23 14.73
N ASP A 90 -13.51 -4.06 15.24
CA ASP A 90 -13.41 -5.52 15.09
C ASP A 90 -13.72 -5.94 13.66
N TRP A 91 -14.73 -5.31 13.04
CA TRP A 91 -14.98 -5.46 11.62
C TRP A 91 -13.76 -5.00 10.79
N ASN A 92 -13.18 -3.84 11.10
CA ASN A 92 -12.00 -3.34 10.38
C ASN A 92 -10.80 -4.32 10.46
N ARG A 93 -10.56 -4.90 11.65
CA ARG A 93 -9.50 -5.91 11.86
C ARG A 93 -9.74 -7.13 11.00
N GLN A 94 -10.97 -7.65 10.98
CA GLN A 94 -11.33 -8.81 10.16
C GLN A 94 -11.20 -8.50 8.66
N PHE A 95 -11.66 -7.33 8.22
CA PHE A 95 -11.53 -6.90 6.83
C PHE A 95 -10.06 -6.85 6.37
N ILE A 96 -9.15 -6.34 7.21
CA ILE A 96 -7.71 -6.32 6.92
C ILE A 96 -7.13 -7.75 6.91
N LEU A 97 -7.53 -8.61 7.86
CA LEU A 97 -7.13 -10.03 7.88
C LEU A 97 -7.51 -10.73 6.57
N ASP A 98 -8.73 -10.50 6.09
CA ASP A 98 -9.24 -11.12 4.88
C ASP A 98 -8.49 -10.64 3.62
N MET A 99 -8.15 -9.34 3.55
CA MET A 99 -7.32 -8.80 2.47
C MET A 99 -5.92 -9.42 2.46
N VAL A 100 -5.26 -9.52 3.62
CA VAL A 100 -3.92 -10.09 3.76
C VAL A 100 -3.94 -11.58 3.41
N LYS A 101 -4.90 -12.33 3.96
CA LYS A 101 -5.11 -13.74 3.67
C LYS A 101 -5.32 -13.96 2.17
N LYS A 102 -6.19 -13.16 1.53
CA LYS A 102 -6.45 -13.28 0.10
C LYS A 102 -5.22 -12.99 -0.75
N THR A 103 -4.44 -11.98 -0.37
CA THR A 103 -3.19 -11.61 -1.06
C THR A 103 -2.21 -12.79 -1.03
N SER A 104 -2.05 -13.43 0.15
CA SER A 104 -1.23 -14.63 0.32
C SER A 104 -1.76 -15.83 -0.46
N GLU A 105 -3.07 -16.08 -0.46
CA GLU A 105 -3.71 -17.15 -1.25
C GLU A 105 -3.47 -16.99 -2.76
N MET A 106 -3.30 -15.75 -3.22
CA MET A 106 -3.00 -15.43 -4.62
C MET A 106 -1.48 -15.42 -4.92
N GLY A 107 -0.64 -15.83 -3.96
CA GLY A 107 0.80 -15.96 -4.15
C GLY A 107 1.60 -14.66 -4.06
N HIS A 108 1.03 -13.61 -3.46
CA HIS A 108 1.69 -12.32 -3.27
C HIS A 108 1.94 -12.02 -1.79
N THR A 109 2.90 -11.13 -1.53
CA THR A 109 3.15 -10.59 -0.18
C THR A 109 2.26 -9.37 0.06
N ALA A 110 1.57 -9.34 1.20
CA ALA A 110 0.85 -8.15 1.66
C ALA A 110 1.73 -7.29 2.57
N GLY A 111 1.61 -5.97 2.48
CA GLY A 111 2.16 -5.01 3.44
C GLY A 111 1.12 -3.99 3.86
N ILE A 112 1.32 -3.34 5.01
CA ILE A 112 0.42 -2.30 5.52
C ILE A 112 1.02 -0.92 5.24
N TYR A 113 0.22 0.00 4.70
CA TYR A 113 0.58 1.41 4.53
C TYR A 113 -0.28 2.28 5.46
N THR A 114 0.33 2.87 6.48
CA THR A 114 -0.38 3.64 7.52
C THR A 114 0.59 4.50 8.33
N ASP A 115 0.04 5.29 9.25
CA ASP A 115 0.72 5.93 10.36
C ASP A 115 0.06 5.53 11.70
N GLU A 116 0.66 5.94 12.81
CA GLU A 116 0.21 5.64 14.17
C GLU A 116 -1.25 6.08 14.40
N SER A 117 -1.60 7.28 13.93
CA SER A 117 -2.90 7.91 14.18
C SER A 117 -4.00 7.20 13.39
N ASN A 118 -3.73 6.91 12.12
CA ASN A 118 -4.61 6.17 11.24
C ASN A 118 -4.79 4.72 11.73
N TRP A 119 -3.71 4.05 12.13
CA TRP A 119 -3.81 2.70 12.68
C TRP A 119 -4.65 2.67 13.96
N ALA A 120 -4.37 3.53 14.93
CA ALA A 120 -5.14 3.60 16.17
C ALA A 120 -6.61 4.00 15.95
N GLY A 121 -6.85 4.90 14.99
CA GLY A 121 -8.19 5.30 14.56
C GLY A 121 -8.98 4.14 13.98
N THR A 122 -8.38 3.40 13.03
CA THR A 122 -9.05 2.33 12.29
C THR A 122 -9.18 1.03 13.10
N VAL A 123 -8.13 0.58 13.79
CA VAL A 123 -8.10 -0.74 14.44
C VAL A 123 -7.76 -0.70 15.93
N GLY A 124 -7.47 0.47 16.50
CA GLY A 124 -7.08 0.60 17.91
C GLY A 124 -5.65 0.11 18.17
N ASP A 125 -5.43 -0.53 19.31
CA ASP A 125 -4.14 -1.06 19.76
C ASP A 125 -3.78 -2.42 19.14
N TRP A 126 -4.52 -2.85 18.12
CA TRP A 126 -4.37 -4.17 17.53
C TRP A 126 -2.98 -4.39 16.93
N ARG A 127 -2.41 -5.57 17.21
CA ARG A 127 -1.05 -5.97 16.81
C ARG A 127 -1.00 -7.10 15.76
N GLY A 128 -2.17 -7.49 15.25
CA GLY A 128 -2.30 -8.70 14.42
C GLY A 128 -1.59 -8.66 13.07
N MET A 129 -1.20 -7.47 12.60
CA MET A 129 -0.49 -7.27 11.33
C MET A 129 1.02 -7.03 11.48
N SER A 130 1.56 -7.12 12.69
CA SER A 130 2.98 -6.82 12.98
C SER A 130 4.01 -7.67 12.21
N THR A 131 3.59 -8.83 11.68
CA THR A 131 4.42 -9.68 10.81
C THR A 131 4.43 -9.24 9.35
N CYS A 132 3.47 -8.40 8.93
CA CYS A 132 3.48 -7.81 7.60
C CYS A 132 4.52 -6.67 7.53
N PRO A 133 5.18 -6.46 6.38
CA PRO A 133 5.90 -5.23 6.10
C PRO A 133 5.08 -3.98 6.41
N LEU A 134 5.73 -2.96 6.95
CA LEU A 134 5.13 -1.65 7.18
C LEU A 134 5.75 -0.61 6.24
N ARG A 135 4.89 0.09 5.49
CA ARG A 135 5.20 1.36 4.85
C ARG A 135 4.64 2.46 5.75
N TRP A 136 5.52 3.17 6.42
CA TRP A 136 5.17 4.18 7.40
C TRP A 136 5.00 5.55 6.75
N LEU A 137 3.83 6.18 6.90
CA LEU A 137 3.62 7.56 6.50
C LEU A 137 4.13 8.50 7.59
N ASN A 138 5.16 9.28 7.28
CA ASN A 138 5.68 10.27 8.21
C ASN A 138 6.47 11.38 7.50
N TYR A 139 5.95 12.61 7.55
CA TYR A 139 6.54 13.81 6.94
C TYR A 139 7.65 14.49 7.77
N GLY A 140 8.23 13.79 8.74
CA GLY A 140 9.39 14.24 9.50
C GLY A 140 10.62 14.46 8.62
N LEU A 141 11.62 15.16 9.18
CA LEU A 141 12.79 15.66 8.44
C LEU A 141 13.86 14.59 8.15
N GLY A 142 13.83 13.45 8.83
CA GLY A 142 14.80 12.36 8.64
C GLY A 142 14.45 11.46 7.46
N LEU A 143 15.46 11.01 6.70
CA LEU A 143 15.30 9.95 5.69
C LEU A 143 15.48 8.54 6.27
N ASN A 144 15.89 8.43 7.54
CA ASN A 144 16.08 7.18 8.26
C ASN A 144 14.81 6.81 9.08
N PHE A 145 14.93 5.83 9.97
CA PHE A 145 13.83 5.36 10.83
C PHE A 145 14.08 5.66 12.32
N ASP A 146 15.03 6.54 12.64
CA ASP A 146 15.44 6.80 14.04
C ASP A 146 14.29 7.40 14.87
N ASP A 147 13.36 8.08 14.20
CA ASP A 147 12.18 8.71 14.78
C ASP A 147 10.93 7.84 14.73
N PHE A 148 11.04 6.56 14.36
CA PHE A 148 9.90 5.65 14.30
C PHE A 148 9.33 5.34 15.70
N PRO A 149 8.11 5.80 16.03
CA PRO A 149 7.41 5.37 17.22
C PRO A 149 6.93 3.94 16.99
N SER A 150 7.29 2.98 17.84
CA SER A 150 6.72 1.64 17.73
C SER A 150 5.20 1.67 17.96
N PHE A 151 4.42 1.13 17.03
CA PHE A 151 2.96 1.02 17.11
C PHE A 151 2.47 -0.24 16.42
N GLY A 152 1.24 -0.69 16.69
CA GLY A 152 0.64 -1.85 16.00
C GLY A 152 1.46 -3.15 16.10
N GLY A 153 2.44 -3.22 17.01
CA GLY A 153 3.39 -4.32 17.14
C GLY A 153 4.63 -4.22 16.23
N TRP A 154 4.72 -3.24 15.32
CA TRP A 154 5.93 -2.96 14.55
C TRP A 154 6.96 -2.22 15.40
N ASN A 155 8.22 -2.65 15.30
CA ASN A 155 9.38 -1.97 15.90
C ASN A 155 10.29 -1.31 14.86
N THR A 156 10.11 -1.64 13.58
CA THR A 156 10.78 -0.99 12.46
C THR A 156 9.89 -1.05 11.22
N PRO A 157 9.82 0.02 10.41
CA PRO A 157 9.20 -0.03 9.09
C PRO A 157 10.15 -0.64 8.06
N GLN A 158 9.61 -1.03 6.91
CA GLN A 158 10.38 -1.42 5.72
C GLN A 158 10.55 -0.24 4.74
N LEU A 159 9.54 0.63 4.66
CA LEU A 159 9.57 1.84 3.83
C LEU A 159 9.03 3.03 4.61
N ARG A 160 9.55 4.23 4.33
CA ARG A 160 8.96 5.49 4.78
C ARG A 160 8.42 6.26 3.59
N HIS A 161 7.21 6.76 3.72
CA HIS A 161 6.64 7.78 2.85
C HIS A 161 6.76 9.12 3.57
N PHE A 162 7.64 10.00 3.10
CA PHE A 162 8.03 11.21 3.83
C PHE A 162 7.64 12.53 3.16
N ASN A 163 7.11 12.49 1.94
CA ASN A 163 6.72 13.71 1.23
C ASN A 163 5.82 13.38 0.02
N ASP A 164 4.73 14.14 -0.14
CA ASP A 164 3.82 14.03 -1.29
C ASP A 164 4.10 15.06 -2.40
N ASN A 165 4.87 16.12 -2.09
CA ASN A 165 5.02 17.31 -2.92
C ASN A 165 6.45 17.49 -3.47
N LEU A 166 7.24 16.41 -3.52
CA LEU A 166 8.55 16.45 -4.14
C LEU A 166 8.41 16.51 -5.65
N LYS A 167 8.97 17.55 -6.25
CA LYS A 167 9.21 17.60 -7.69
C LYS A 167 10.36 16.66 -8.02
N GLY A 168 10.03 15.52 -8.60
CA GLY A 168 10.97 14.60 -9.21
C GLY A 168 11.39 15.03 -10.61
N PRO A 169 12.33 14.30 -11.23
CA PRO A 169 12.70 14.53 -12.62
C PRO A 169 11.52 14.19 -13.55
N CYS A 170 11.68 14.49 -14.84
CA CYS A 170 10.75 14.04 -15.88
C CYS A 170 9.30 14.55 -15.71
N SER A 171 9.13 15.72 -15.09
CA SER A 171 7.83 16.33 -14.78
C SER A 171 6.94 15.48 -13.85
N VAL A 172 7.54 14.61 -13.05
CA VAL A 172 6.83 13.87 -12.00
C VAL A 172 6.83 14.69 -10.72
N GLY A 173 5.68 15.26 -10.33
CA GLY A 173 5.47 16.00 -9.08
C GLY A 173 4.62 17.25 -9.22
#